data_AF-A0A7W9SWW0-F1
#
_entry.id   AF-A0A7W9SWW0-F1
#
_cell.length_a   1.000
_cell.length_b   1.000
_cell.length_c   1.000
_cell.angle_alpha   90.00
_cell.angle_beta   90.00
_cell.angle_gamma   90.00
#
_symmetry.space_group_name_H-M   'P 1'
#
loop_
_entity.id
_entity.type
_entity.pdbx_description
1 polymer ?
#
loop_
_entity_poly.entity_id
_entity_poly.type
_entity_poly.pdbx_seq_one_letter_code
_entity_poly.pdbx_strand_id
1 'polypeptide(L)'
;MDTYRNTNSLSNIPVPLEWLGAILVTARKERNLSQGQLADLLGAHQSVVARWETEGYRSVNLERLVQVAEALEFEISLWPKPKSKI
;
A
#
# COMPACT_ATOMS: atom_id res chain seq x y z
N MET A 1 -25.25 -5.50 23.00
CA MET A 1 -25.19 -4.05 23.22
C MET A 1 -23.82 -3.78 23.81
N ASP A 2 -22.95 -3.13 23.02
CA ASP A 2 -21.79 -2.32 23.40
C ASP A 2 -20.79 -2.30 22.24
N THR A 3 -21.14 -1.38 21.33
CA THR A 3 -20.24 -0.49 20.59
C THR A 3 -19.00 -1.11 19.96
N TYR A 4 -19.14 -1.47 18.68
CA TYR A 4 -18.00 -1.52 17.75
C TYR A 4 -17.13 -0.29 17.97
N ARG A 5 -15.93 -0.55 18.49
CA ARG A 5 -14.77 0.34 18.62
C ARG A 5 -14.80 1.45 17.57
N ASN A 6 -15.31 2.62 17.96
CA ASN A 6 -14.98 3.86 17.28
C ASN A 6 -13.72 4.41 17.95
N THR A 7 -12.56 4.07 17.41
CA THR A 7 -11.28 4.70 17.76
C THR A 7 -10.61 5.36 16.56
N ASN A 8 -11.34 5.62 15.46
CA ASN A 8 -10.73 6.17 14.24
C ASN A 8 -11.56 7.26 13.56
N SER A 9 -12.31 8.05 14.33
CA SER A 9 -13.16 9.12 13.81
C SER A 9 -12.42 10.33 13.18
N LEU A 10 -11.09 10.29 12.96
CA LEU A 10 -10.34 11.36 12.29
C LEU A 10 -9.26 10.91 11.27
N SER A 11 -9.15 9.64 10.87
CA SER A 11 -7.98 9.17 10.07
C SER A 11 -8.28 8.27 8.87
N ASN A 12 -9.54 8.05 8.49
CA ASN A 12 -9.85 7.24 7.30
C ASN A 12 -10.28 8.12 6.12
N ILE A 13 -9.38 9.05 5.73
CA ILE A 13 -9.56 9.86 4.53
C ILE A 13 -9.49 8.90 3.33
N PRO A 14 -10.50 8.85 2.44
CA PRO A 14 -10.42 8.04 1.25
C PRO A 14 -9.22 8.48 0.42
N VAL A 15 -8.22 7.62 0.32
CA VAL A 15 -7.06 7.86 -0.51
C VAL A 15 -7.40 7.41 -1.94
N PRO A 16 -7.24 8.29 -2.95
CA PRO A 16 -7.41 7.87 -4.32
C PRO A 16 -6.38 6.80 -4.71
N LEU A 17 -6.79 5.78 -5.47
CA LEU A 17 -5.93 4.64 -5.83
C LEU A 17 -4.69 5.10 -6.61
N GLU A 18 -4.79 6.19 -7.36
CA GLU A 18 -3.67 6.79 -8.09
C GLU A 18 -2.51 7.25 -7.19
N TRP A 19 -2.73 7.43 -5.89
CA TRP A 19 -1.69 7.83 -4.92
C TRP A 19 -1.01 6.65 -4.25
N LEU A 20 -1.54 5.43 -4.41
CA LEU A 20 -1.03 4.22 -3.79
C LEU A 20 0.48 4.04 -4.01
N GLY A 21 0.95 4.20 -5.25
CA GLY A 21 2.37 4.05 -5.56
C GLY A 21 3.26 5.04 -4.81
N ALA A 22 2.84 6.31 -4.72
CA ALA A 22 3.58 7.34 -3.98
C ALA A 22 3.59 7.07 -2.47
N ILE A 23 2.50 6.53 -1.93
CA ILE A 23 2.38 6.14 -0.52
C ILE A 23 3.35 5.01 -0.19
N LEU A 24 3.38 3.95 -1.00
CA LEU A 24 4.28 2.81 -0.78
C LEU A 24 5.76 3.22 -0.89
N VAL A 25 6.11 4.11 -1.83
CA VAL A 25 7.48 4.64 -1.94
C VAL A 25 7.85 5.48 -0.72
N THR A 26 6.94 6.33 -0.25
CA THR A 26 7.16 7.17 0.94
C THR A 26 7.32 6.30 2.18
N ALA A 27 6.43 5.34 2.39
CA ALA A 27 6.50 4.35 3.46
C ALA A 27 7.86 3.61 3.50
N ARG A 28 8.35 3.15 2.34
CA ARG A 28 9.69 2.52 2.26
C ARG A 28 10.78 3.45 2.75
N LYS A 29 10.76 4.71 2.29
CA LYS A 29 11.77 5.72 2.63
C LYS A 29 11.72 6.11 4.11
N GLU A 30 10.53 6.26 4.70
CA GLU A 30 10.36 6.54 6.12
C GLU A 30 10.92 5.41 7.00
N ARG A 31 10.89 4.18 6.49
CA ARG A 31 11.53 3.02 7.12
C ARG A 31 13.03 2.88 6.81
N ASN A 32 13.63 3.84 6.11
CA ASN A 32 15.04 3.84 5.70
C ASN A 32 15.47 2.59 4.91
N LEU A 33 14.53 1.96 4.20
CA LEU A 33 14.83 0.81 3.35
C LEU A 33 15.24 1.30 1.97
N SER A 34 16.33 0.76 1.42
CA SER A 34 16.62 0.84 0.00
C SER A 34 15.65 -0.04 -0.82
N GLN A 35 15.60 0.17 -2.13
CA GLN A 35 14.84 -0.72 -3.03
C GLN A 35 15.36 -2.17 -2.95
N GLY A 36 16.67 -2.36 -2.75
CA GLY A 36 17.28 -3.68 -2.59
C GLY A 36 16.82 -4.37 -1.31
N GLN A 37 16.83 -3.65 -0.18
CA GLN A 37 16.35 -4.21 1.09
C GLN A 37 14.85 -4.54 1.06
N LEU A 38 14.02 -3.73 0.38
CA LEU A 38 12.62 -4.10 0.17
C LEU A 38 12.51 -5.35 -0.72
N ALA A 39 13.35 -5.46 -1.76
CA ALA A 39 13.37 -6.65 -2.62
C ALA A 39 13.79 -7.91 -1.85
N ASP A 40 14.75 -7.82 -0.94
CA ASP A 40 15.19 -8.92 -0.08
C ASP A 40 14.04 -9.42 0.82
N LEU A 41 13.25 -8.50 1.40
CA LEU A 41 12.06 -8.85 2.18
C LEU A 41 10.99 -9.56 1.33
N LEU A 42 10.95 -9.31 0.03
CA LEU A 42 9.95 -9.83 -0.91
C LEU A 42 10.43 -11.07 -1.69
N GLY A 43 11.67 -11.51 -1.46
CA GLY A 43 12.32 -12.56 -2.25
C GLY A 43 12.39 -12.21 -3.74
N ALA A 44 12.62 -10.93 -4.06
CA ALA A 44 12.65 -10.39 -5.40
C ALA A 44 14.02 -9.75 -5.72
N HIS A 45 14.25 -9.45 -7.00
CA HIS A 45 15.43 -8.68 -7.40
C HIS A 45 15.17 -7.17 -7.28
N GLN A 46 16.18 -6.38 -6.90
CA GLN A 46 16.06 -4.92 -6.76
C GLN A 46 15.48 -4.22 -8.00
N SER A 47 15.83 -4.69 -9.21
CA SER A 47 15.29 -4.13 -10.46
C SER A 47 13.77 -4.29 -10.61
N VAL A 48 13.18 -5.33 -9.99
CA VAL A 48 11.73 -5.53 -9.98
C VAL A 48 11.06 -4.45 -9.13
N VAL A 49 11.58 -4.18 -7.93
CA VAL A 49 11.08 -3.10 -7.06
C VAL A 49 11.28 -1.74 -7.73
N ALA A 50 12.44 -1.47 -8.32
CA ALA A 50 12.70 -0.22 -9.02
C ALA A 50 11.70 0.02 -10.17
N ARG A 51 11.39 -1.03 -10.95
CA ARG A 51 10.37 -0.99 -11.99
C ARG A 51 8.97 -0.72 -11.41
N TRP A 52 8.58 -1.43 -10.35
CA TRP A 52 7.29 -1.22 -9.70
C TRP A 52 7.14 0.22 -9.18
N GLU A 53 8.16 0.78 -8.53
CA GLU A 53 8.13 2.17 -8.07
C GLU A 53 8.04 3.16 -9.23
N THR A 54 8.76 2.91 -10.33
CA THR A 54 8.72 3.75 -11.54
C THR A 54 7.34 3.75 -12.19
N GLU A 55 6.68 2.59 -12.23
CA GLU A 55 5.33 2.43 -12.78
C GLU A 55 4.22 2.79 -11.77
N GLY A 56 4.58 3.24 -10.56
CA GLY A 56 3.63 3.56 -9.50
C GLY A 56 2.78 2.37 -9.06
N TYR A 57 3.36 1.16 -9.10
CA TYR A 57 2.72 -0.12 -8.77
C TYR A 57 1.52 -0.51 -9.64
N ARG A 58 1.29 0.17 -10.78
CA ARG A 58 0.12 -0.05 -11.65
C ARG A 58 0.06 -1.42 -12.32
N SER A 59 1.21 -2.07 -12.51
CA SER A 59 1.33 -3.39 -13.14
C SER A 59 1.42 -4.54 -12.13
N VAL A 60 1.44 -4.23 -10.83
CA VAL A 60 1.60 -5.20 -9.76
C VAL A 60 0.26 -5.86 -9.47
N ASN A 61 0.25 -7.18 -9.38
CA ASN A 61 -0.97 -7.90 -9.02
C ASN A 61 -1.32 -7.65 -7.53
N LEU A 62 -2.56 -7.92 -7.16
CA LEU A 62 -3.04 -7.65 -5.80
C LEU A 62 -2.22 -8.39 -4.72
N GLU A 63 -1.85 -9.64 -4.96
CA GLU A 63 -1.07 -10.45 -4.02
C GLU A 63 0.29 -9.80 -3.71
N ARG A 64 1.03 -9.39 -4.76
CA ARG A 64 2.32 -8.70 -4.60
C ARG A 64 2.15 -7.34 -3.94
N LEU A 65 1.06 -6.64 -4.22
CA LEU A 65 0.77 -5.37 -3.56
C LEU A 65 0.58 -5.54 -2.05
N VAL A 66 -0.16 -6.57 -1.63
CA VAL A 66 -0.35 -6.91 -0.21
C VAL A 66 0.98 -7.27 0.43
N GLN A 67 1.79 -8.12 -0.21
CA GLN A 67 3.13 -8.47 0.31
C GLN A 67 4.03 -7.24 0.48
N VAL A 68 3.98 -6.29 -0.46
CA VAL A 68 4.72 -5.01 -0.34
C VAL A 68 4.23 -4.22 0.87
N ALA A 69 2.91 -4.09 1.05
CA ALA A 69 2.36 -3.38 2.20
C ALA A 69 2.75 -4.05 3.53
N GLU A 70 2.67 -5.37 3.61
CA GLU A 70 3.07 -6.14 4.79
C GLU A 70 4.57 -5.99 5.09
N ALA A 71 5.43 -6.10 4.06
CA ALA A 71 6.86 -5.83 4.20
C ALA A 71 7.14 -4.39 4.68
N LEU A 72 6.24 -3.46 4.33
CA LEU A 72 6.24 -2.07 4.76
C LEU A 72 5.47 -1.82 6.07
N GLU A 73 4.98 -2.85 6.78
CA GLU A 73 4.24 -2.75 8.05
C GLU A 73 2.93 -1.95 7.94
N PHE A 74 2.31 -2.01 6.75
CA PHE A 74 0.99 -1.45 6.48
C PHE A 74 -0.05 -2.54 6.26
N GLU A 75 -1.28 -2.26 6.67
CA GLU A 75 -2.47 -3.04 6.32
C GLU A 75 -3.23 -2.32 5.19
N ILE A 76 -3.52 -3.02 4.10
CA ILE A 76 -4.43 -2.52 3.06
C ILE A 76 -5.86 -2.94 3.42
N SER A 77 -6.69 -1.96 3.73
CA SER A 77 -8.14 -2.16 3.92
C SER A 77 -8.92 -1.60 2.73
N LEU A 78 -9.84 -2.39 2.18
CA LEU A 78 -10.73 -1.97 1.10
C LEU A 78 -12.16 -1.84 1.64
N TRP A 79 -12.71 -0.63 1.57
CA TRP A 79 -14.13 -0.41 1.86
C TRP A 79 -14.90 -0.20 0.57
N PRO A 80 -15.87 -1.08 0.22
CA PRO A 80 -16.67 -0.90 -0.98
C PRO A 80 -17.50 0.38 -0.87
N LYS A 81 -17.26 1.33 -1.78
CA LYS A 81 -18.13 2.48 -1.97
C LYS A 81 -19.18 2.13 -3.02
N PRO A 82 -20.49 2.16 -2.70
CA PRO A 82 -21.52 1.95 -3.72
C PRO A 82 -21.36 2.98 -4.82
N LYS A 83 -21.42 2.55 -6.09
CA LYS A 83 -21.54 3.48 -7.20
C LYS A 83 -22.86 4.23 -7.03
N SER A 84 -22.82 5.56 -6.90
CA SER A 84 -24.06 6.35 -6.93
C SER A 84 -24.80 6.01 -8.22
N LYS A 85 -26.06 5.60 -8.10
CA LYS A 85 -26.94 5.54 -9.26
C LYS A 85 -27.05 6.97 -9.81
N ILE A 86 -26.80 7.13 -11.11
CA ILE A 86 -27.16 8.33 -11.88
C ILE A 86 -28.68 8.43 -11.88
#